data_AF-A0AAV6BQR7-F1
#
_entry.id   AF-A0AAV6BQR7-F1
#
_cell.length_a   1.000
_cell.length_b   1.000
_cell.length_c   1.000
_cell.angle_alpha   90.00
_cell.angle_beta   90.00
_cell.angle_gamma   90.00
#
_symmetry.space_group_name_H-M   'P 1'
#
loop_
_entity.id
_entity.type
_entity.pdbx_description
1 polymer ?
#
loop_
_entity_poly.entity_id
_entity_poly.type
_entity_poly.pdbx_seq_one_letter_code
_entity_poly.pdbx_strand_id
1 'polypeptide(L)'
;MGRAIRIIAGDVVASAGDLAYWPPGSAFCIFFGPTPMSHGDGIRPASPVTVVGRVIGDARVFKKVAAGTTVRLERQDRGTR
;
A
#
# COMPACT_ATOMS: atom_id res chain seq x y z
N MET A 1 -0.46 15.99 16.49
CA MET A 1 -0.27 14.54 16.78
C MET A 1 0.09 13.79 15.50
N GLY A 2 1.38 13.74 15.16
CA GLY A 2 1.88 12.94 14.05
C GLY A 2 1.91 11.47 14.46
N ARG A 3 1.13 10.62 13.81
CA ARG A 3 1.22 9.18 14.03
C ARG A 3 2.59 8.72 13.51
N ALA A 4 3.40 8.16 14.40
CA ALA A 4 4.65 7.52 14.03
C ALA A 4 4.36 6.48 12.94
N ILE A 5 5.07 6.57 11.82
CA ILE A 5 5.06 5.54 10.79
C ILE A 5 5.77 4.34 11.40
N ARG A 6 5.00 3.33 11.82
CA ARG A 6 5.56 2.05 12.25
C ARG A 6 5.87 1.26 11.00
N ILE A 7 7.15 1.20 10.62
CA ILE A 7 7.63 0.34 9.56
C ILE A 7 7.64 -1.09 10.10
N ILE A 8 6.89 -1.99 9.47
CA ILE A 8 6.89 -3.42 9.80
C ILE A 8 7.60 -4.12 8.64
N ALA A 9 8.70 -4.79 8.95
CA ALA A 9 9.50 -5.51 7.97
C ALA A 9 8.95 -6.92 7.76
N GLY A 10 8.77 -7.31 6.49
CA GLY A 10 8.72 -8.71 6.07
C GLY A 10 7.46 -9.49 6.45
N ASP A 11 6.30 -9.03 5.99
CA ASP A 11 5.06 -9.83 6.09
C ASP A 11 4.64 -10.36 4.70
N VAL A 12 4.10 -11.59 4.69
CA VAL A 12 3.49 -12.23 3.50
C VAL A 12 1.98 -12.04 3.47
N VAL A 13 1.41 -11.32 4.43
CA VAL A 13 0.00 -10.95 4.47
C VAL A 13 -0.10 -9.42 4.53
N ALA A 14 -1.01 -8.85 3.75
CA ALA A 14 -1.32 -7.43 3.78
C ALA A 14 -2.78 -7.21 4.20
N SER A 15 -3.09 -6.02 4.67
CA SER A 15 -4.46 -5.55 4.91
C SER A 15 -4.90 -4.57 3.82
N ALA A 16 -6.21 -4.45 3.62
CA ALA A 16 -6.75 -3.40 2.76
C ALA A 16 -6.34 -2.02 3.32
N GLY A 17 -5.79 -1.19 2.44
CA GLY A 17 -5.23 0.12 2.74
C GLY A 17 -3.74 0.14 3.06
N ASP A 18 -3.05 -1.00 3.19
CA ASP A 18 -1.62 -0.98 3.45
C ASP A 18 -0.83 -0.41 2.25
N LEU A 19 0.19 0.38 2.57
CA LEU A 19 1.18 0.90 1.65
C LEU A 19 2.50 0.19 1.90
N ALA A 20 3.12 -0.34 0.85
CA ALA A 20 4.33 -1.13 1.00
C ALA A 20 5.34 -0.88 -0.12
N TYR A 21 6.59 -1.22 0.14
CA TYR A 21 7.62 -1.36 -0.87
C TYR A 21 7.89 -2.84 -1.14
N TRP A 22 7.92 -3.22 -2.42
CA TRP A 22 8.27 -4.57 -2.88
C TRP A 22 9.65 -4.56 -3.53
N PRO A 23 10.70 -5.03 -2.81
CA PRO A 23 12.08 -4.90 -3.29
C PRO A 23 12.39 -5.58 -4.63
N PRO A 24 11.92 -6.83 -4.90
CA PRO A 24 12.22 -7.50 -6.17
C PRO A 24 11.78 -6.74 -7.42
N GLY A 25 10.67 -5.99 -7.34
CA GLY A 25 10.13 -5.20 -8.45
C GLY A 25 10.47 -3.71 -8.39
N SER A 26 11.24 -3.27 -7.39
CA SER A 26 11.46 -1.85 -7.07
C SER A 26 10.15 -1.04 -7.08
N ALA A 27 9.09 -1.62 -6.51
CA ALA A 27 7.73 -1.14 -6.70
C ALA A 27 7.11 -0.58 -5.41
N PHE A 28 6.38 0.53 -5.54
CA PHE A 28 5.48 1.02 -4.51
C PHE A 28 4.11 0.35 -4.68
N CYS A 29 3.63 -0.30 -3.63
CA CYS A 29 2.41 -1.07 -3.61
C CYS A 29 1.34 -0.38 -2.76
N ILE A 30 0.12 -0.34 -3.29
CA ILE A 30 -1.09 0.07 -2.58
C ILE A 30 -2.03 -1.15 -2.57
N PHE A 31 -2.31 -1.71 -1.41
CA PHE A 31 -3.20 -2.87 -1.29
C PHE A 31 -4.65 -2.41 -1.10
N PHE A 32 -5.54 -2.72 -2.03
CA PHE A 32 -6.96 -2.30 -1.99
C PHE A 32 -7.96 -3.44 -2.29
N GLY A 33 -7.48 -4.68 -2.29
CA GLY A 33 -8.27 -5.89 -2.47
C GLY A 33 -7.38 -7.12 -2.66
N PRO A 34 -7.99 -8.31 -2.83
CA PRO A 34 -7.26 -9.54 -3.10
C PRO A 34 -6.40 -9.45 -4.35
N THR A 35 -5.26 -10.13 -4.32
CA THR A 35 -4.33 -10.28 -5.44
C THR A 35 -4.46 -11.69 -6.04
N PRO A 36 -3.83 -11.97 -7.20
CA PRO A 36 -3.77 -13.33 -7.74
C PRO A 36 -3.17 -14.39 -6.80
N MET A 37 -2.34 -13.98 -5.82
CA MET A 37 -1.73 -14.87 -4.84
C MET A 37 -2.56 -15.07 -3.58
N SER A 38 -3.72 -14.43 -3.50
CA SER A 38 -4.58 -14.46 -2.32
C SER A 38 -5.42 -15.74 -2.26
N HIS A 39 -5.71 -16.21 -1.05
CA HIS A 39 -6.62 -17.32 -0.79
C HIS A 39 -7.75 -16.84 0.12
N GLY A 40 -9.00 -17.14 -0.25
CA GLY A 40 -10.18 -16.61 0.44
C GLY A 40 -10.20 -15.09 0.43
N ASP A 41 -10.54 -14.48 1.57
CA ASP A 41 -10.70 -13.03 1.70
C ASP A 41 -9.40 -12.29 2.10
N GLY A 42 -8.28 -13.02 2.22
CA GLY A 42 -6.98 -12.43 2.56
C GLY A 42 -6.39 -11.61 1.41
N ILE A 43 -5.47 -10.69 1.72
CA ILE A 43 -4.65 -10.00 0.71
C ILE A 43 -3.21 -10.49 0.84
N ARG A 44 -2.67 -11.02 -0.26
CA ARG A 44 -1.32 -11.61 -0.28
C ARG A 44 -0.42 -10.97 -1.35
N PRO A 45 0.71 -10.34 -1.00
CA PRO A 45 1.68 -9.94 -2.01
C PRO A 45 2.30 -11.15 -2.72
N ALA A 46 2.99 -10.91 -3.85
CA ALA A 46 3.69 -11.97 -4.59
C ALA A 46 4.85 -12.59 -3.79
N SER A 47 5.54 -11.78 -2.98
CA SER A 47 6.57 -12.19 -2.02
C SER A 47 6.60 -11.19 -0.85
N PRO A 48 7.47 -11.34 0.18
CA PRO A 48 7.52 -10.40 1.29
C PRO A 48 7.67 -8.94 0.84
N VAL A 49 6.93 -8.07 1.51
CA VAL A 49 6.97 -6.60 1.32
C VAL A 49 7.31 -5.92 2.64
N THR A 50 7.78 -4.68 2.56
CA THR A 50 7.96 -3.82 3.73
C THR A 50 6.79 -2.85 3.80
N VAL A 51 5.94 -2.97 4.81
CA VAL A 51 4.83 -2.03 5.01
C VAL A 51 5.41 -0.71 5.54
N VAL A 52 5.16 0.36 4.79
CA VAL A 52 5.67 1.72 5.04
C VAL A 52 4.59 2.69 5.47
N GLY A 53 3.32 2.28 5.46
CA GLY A 53 2.21 3.13 5.88
C GLY A 53 0.85 2.55 5.54
N ARG A 54 -0.17 3.40 5.62
CA ARG A 54 -1.56 3.06 5.33
C ARG A 54 -2.27 4.24 4.68
N VAL A 55 -3.15 3.96 3.73
CA VAL A 55 -4.07 4.92 3.13
C VAL A 55 -4.95 5.55 4.21
N ILE A 56 -5.10 6.87 4.18
CA ILE A 56 -6.07 7.58 5.01
C ILE A 56 -7.39 7.63 4.23
N GLY A 57 -8.46 7.04 4.78
CA GLY A 57 -9.76 6.93 4.11
C GLY A 57 -9.98 5.57 3.45
N ASP A 58 -10.87 5.52 2.46
CA ASP A 58 -11.25 4.27 1.77
C ASP A 58 -10.31 3.93 0.61
N ALA A 59 -9.49 2.89 0.77
CA ALA A 59 -8.57 2.42 -0.27
C ALA A 59 -9.28 1.82 -1.50
N ARG A 60 -10.56 1.42 -1.40
CA ARG A 60 -11.31 0.83 -2.52
C ARG A 60 -11.53 1.80 -3.67
N VAL A 61 -11.31 3.10 -3.48
CA VAL A 61 -11.35 4.10 -4.56
C VAL A 61 -10.36 3.78 -5.68
N PHE A 62 -9.24 3.11 -5.35
CA PHE A 62 -8.23 2.69 -6.34
C PHE A 62 -8.73 1.60 -7.30
N LYS A 63 -9.85 0.91 -7.02
CA LYS A 63 -10.48 -0.03 -7.97
C LYS A 63 -10.92 0.63 -9.29
N LYS A 64 -11.05 1.95 -9.31
CA LYS A 64 -11.44 2.73 -10.50
C LYS A 64 -10.25 3.12 -11.38
N VAL A 65 -9.01 2.88 -10.93
CA VAL A 65 -7.79 3.26 -11.65
C VAL A 65 -7.43 2.17 -12.64
N ALA A 66 -7.27 2.53 -13.91
CA ALA A 66 -6.89 1.61 -14.97
C ALA A 66 -5.37 1.35 -14.99
N ALA A 67 -4.97 0.17 -15.45
CA ALA A 67 -3.56 -0.13 -15.71
C ALA A 67 -2.94 0.90 -16.69
N GLY A 68 -1.70 1.30 -16.44
CA GLY A 68 -1.00 2.33 -17.23
C GLY A 68 -1.32 3.77 -16.83
N THR A 69 -2.25 4.00 -15.89
CA THR A 69 -2.50 5.36 -15.36
C THR A 69 -1.25 5.91 -14.69
N THR A 70 -0.82 7.11 -15.07
CA THR A 70 0.30 7.81 -14.41
C THR A 70 -0.05 8.17 -12.98
N VAL A 71 0.79 7.76 -12.03
CA VAL A 71 0.66 8.09 -10.60
C VAL A 71 1.81 8.99 -10.19
N ARG A 72 1.51 10.10 -9.51
CA ARG A 72 2.49 11.00 -8.92
C ARG A 72 2.45 10.86 -7.41
N LEU A 73 3.61 10.59 -6.80
CA LEU A 73 3.78 10.56 -5.34
C LEU A 73 4.42 11.87 -4.91
N GLU A 74 3.80 12.55 -3.95
CA GLU A 74 4.29 13.82 -3.40
C GLU A 74 4.25 13.79 -1.88
N ARG A 75 5.18 14.52 -1.27
CA ARG A 75 5.08 14.80 0.17
C ARG A 75 3.85 15.67 0.38
N GLN A 76 2.97 15.28 1.31
CA GLN A 76 1.93 16.18 1.75
C GLN A 76 2.57 17.31 2.56
N ASP A 77 2.59 18.51 1.99
CA ASP A 77 3.00 19.70 2.71
C ASP A 77 1.95 20.02 3.77
N ARG A 78 2.22 19.60 5.01
CA ARG A 78 1.52 20.16 6.15
C ARG A 78 2.04 21.58 6.32
N GLY A 79 1.32 22.56 5.78
CA GLY A 79 1.58 23.96 6.10
C GLY A 79 1.67 24.14 7.62
N THR A 80 2.72 24.83 8.07
CA THR A 80 2.90 25.25 9.46
C THR A 80 1.65 25.96 9.94
N ARG A 81 0.87 25.30 10.79
CA ARG A 81 -0.07 25.91 11.73
C ARG A 81 0.05 25.15 13.05
#